data_AF-A0A7V2W1S4-F1
#
_entry.id   AF-A0A7V2W1S4-F1
#
_cell.length_a   1.000
_cell.length_b   1.000
_cell.length_c   1.000
_cell.angle_alpha   90.00
_cell.angle_beta   90.00
_cell.angle_gamma   90.00
#
_symmetry.space_group_name_H-M   'P 1'
#
loop_
_entity.id
_entity.type
_entity.pdbx_description
1 polymer ?
#
loop_
_entity_poly.entity_id
_entity_poly.type
_entity_poly.pdbx_seq_one_letter_code
_entity_poly.pdbx_strand_id
1 'polypeptide(L)'
;MTVTYHDPCYLGRLGEPWIHWKGKEVPGHIRIFEPYKEFRRGTYGVYEPPRDVLRSIPGMKLVEMVRIKEYAWCCGAGGGVNESNPGFSLWTAEERINEAEATGAGAIVSACPWCEQNFIKAIQETGSKLRVYDVVELVEKAL
;
A
#
# COMPACT_ATOMS: atom_id res chain seq x y z
N MET A 1 17.78 -4.97 -11.00
CA MET A 1 16.35 -5.34 -11.16
C MET A 1 15.48 -4.09 -10.99
N THR A 2 14.46 -3.90 -11.83
CA THR A 2 13.52 -2.78 -11.70
C THR A 2 12.30 -3.22 -10.89
N VAL A 3 11.95 -2.49 -9.84
CA VAL A 3 10.83 -2.78 -8.95
C VAL A 3 9.97 -1.54 -8.72
N THR A 4 8.72 -1.74 -8.35
CA THR A 4 7.85 -0.68 -7.82
C THR A 4 7.40 -1.02 -6.40
N TYR A 5 7.09 -0.01 -5.60
CA TYR A 5 6.64 -0.20 -4.22
C TYR A 5 5.13 0.06 -4.06
N HIS A 6 4.43 -0.82 -3.34
CA HIS A 6 3.05 -0.65 -2.91
C HIS A 6 3.03 -0.22 -1.45
N ASP A 7 2.47 0.96 -1.18
CA ASP A 7 2.29 1.50 0.16
C ASP A 7 1.13 0.79 0.89
N PRO A 8 1.39 -0.08 1.89
CA PRO A 8 0.31 -0.82 2.54
C PRO A 8 -0.40 0.04 3.58
N CYS A 9 -1.68 -0.22 3.80
CA CYS A 9 -2.54 0.62 4.64
C CYS A 9 -2.03 0.82 6.07
N TYR A 10 -1.55 -0.25 6.73
CA TYR A 10 -1.17 -0.20 8.14
C TYR A 10 0.20 0.44 8.39
N LEU A 11 1.11 0.40 7.42
CA LEU A 11 2.40 1.08 7.51
C LEU A 11 2.30 2.53 7.03
N GLY A 12 1.59 2.76 5.94
CA GLY A 12 1.34 4.07 5.37
C GLY A 12 0.17 4.79 6.08
N ARG A 13 -1.03 4.66 5.51
CA ARG A 13 -2.20 5.49 5.89
C ARG A 13 -2.64 5.43 7.35
N LEU A 14 -2.38 4.31 8.03
CA LEU A 14 -2.74 4.08 9.43
C LEU A 14 -1.50 3.98 10.34
N GLY A 15 -0.31 4.28 9.81
CA GLY A 15 0.95 4.27 10.57
C GLY A 15 1.08 5.45 11.54
N GLU A 16 0.26 6.48 11.37
CA GLU A 16 0.24 7.65 12.25
C GLU A 16 -0.24 7.28 13.67
N PRO A 17 0.39 7.84 14.72
CA PRO A 17 -0.01 7.56 16.09
C PRO A 17 -1.48 7.96 16.30
N TRP A 18 -2.23 7.12 17.01
CA TRP A 18 -3.57 7.49 17.40
C TRP A 18 -3.51 8.56 18.47
N ILE A 19 -4.10 9.72 18.20
CA ILE A 19 -4.21 10.82 19.14
C ILE A 19 -5.64 10.86 19.64
N HIS A 20 -5.82 10.74 20.96
CA HIS A 20 -7.14 10.87 21.56
C HIS A 20 -7.63 12.32 21.41
N TRP A 21 -8.65 12.50 20.58
CA TRP A 21 -9.26 13.81 20.37
C TRP A 21 -10.34 14.08 21.42
N LYS A 22 -10.27 15.24 22.08
CA LYS A 22 -11.27 15.75 23.02
C LYS A 22 -11.89 17.01 22.44
N GLY A 23 -13.16 16.94 22.04
CA GLY A 23 -13.91 18.07 21.53
C GLY A 23 -15.36 17.71 21.27
N LYS A 24 -16.08 18.60 20.59
CA LYS A 24 -17.48 18.42 20.19
C LYS A 24 -17.63 18.57 18.68
N GLU A 25 -18.57 17.80 18.11
CA GLU A 25 -19.04 18.06 16.76
C GLU A 25 -19.96 19.28 16.80
N VAL A 26 -19.72 20.25 15.91
CA VAL A 26 -20.53 21.46 15.79
C VAL A 26 -21.70 21.13 14.86
N PRO A 27 -22.95 21.31 15.31
CA PRO A 27 -24.12 21.06 14.46
C PRO A 27 -24.13 21.96 13.22
N GLY A 28 -24.40 21.37 12.05
CA GLY A 28 -24.46 22.09 10.78
C GLY A 28 -24.67 21.15 9.59
N HIS A 29 -24.74 21.72 8.38
CA HIS A 29 -24.86 20.93 7.14
C HIS A 29 -23.56 20.20 6.77
N ILE A 30 -22.44 20.59 7.38
CA ILE A 30 -21.12 19.98 7.21
C ILE A 30 -20.61 19.62 8.60
N ARG A 31 -19.98 18.46 8.73
CA ARG A 31 -19.40 17.99 10.00
C ARG A 31 -18.14 18.80 10.31
N ILE A 32 -18.25 19.69 11.29
CA ILE A 32 -17.14 20.52 11.78
C ILE A 32 -16.85 20.13 13.24
N PHE A 33 -15.60 20.21 13.67
CA PHE A 33 -15.15 19.78 14.99
C PHE A 33 -14.45 20.93 15.73
N GLU A 34 -14.78 21.10 17.02
CA GLU A 34 -14.15 22.08 17.91
C GLU A 34 -13.53 21.39 19.14
N PRO A 35 -12.20 21.47 19.34
CA PRO A 35 -11.20 22.04 18.42
C PRO A 35 -11.05 21.19 17.15
N TYR A 36 -10.29 21.72 16.16
CA TYR A 36 -10.02 21.00 14.91
C TYR A 36 -9.61 19.55 15.19
N LYS A 37 -10.32 18.62 14.57
CA LYS A 37 -10.04 17.19 14.67
C LYS A 37 -9.09 16.80 13.56
N GLU A 38 -7.85 16.50 13.93
CA GLU A 38 -6.90 15.89 13.01
C GLU A 38 -7.33 14.45 12.72
N PHE A 39 -7.44 14.14 11.43
CA PHE A 39 -7.78 12.79 10.97
C PHE A 39 -6.51 12.11 10.48
N ARG A 40 -6.34 10.84 10.87
CA ARG A 40 -5.30 9.97 10.32
C ARG A 40 -5.63 9.63 8.88
N ARG A 41 -5.19 10.50 7.97
CA ARG A 41 -5.38 10.35 6.52
C ARG A 41 -4.17 9.69 5.88
N GLY A 42 -3.09 9.48 6.63
CA GLY A 42 -1.82 8.99 6.12
C GLY A 42 -0.85 10.10 5.76
N THR A 43 -1.15 11.37 5.98
CA THR A 43 -0.29 12.50 5.60
C THR A 43 1.14 12.35 6.15
N TYR A 44 1.27 11.83 7.38
CA TYR A 44 2.52 11.55 8.06
C TYR A 44 2.77 10.04 8.24
N GLY A 45 2.30 9.23 7.29
CA GLY A 45 2.51 7.79 7.26
C GLY A 45 3.97 7.39 6.99
N VAL A 46 4.27 6.10 7.18
CA VAL A 46 5.61 5.55 6.92
C VAL A 46 5.74 5.17 5.45
N TYR A 47 6.36 6.04 4.66
CA TYR A 47 6.50 5.86 3.20
C TYR A 47 7.94 5.80 2.69
N GLU A 48 8.82 6.69 3.18
CA GLU A 48 10.21 6.73 2.70
C GLU A 48 11.08 5.59 3.25
N PRO A 49 10.97 5.14 4.52
CA PRO A 49 11.88 4.11 5.02
C PRO A 49 11.92 2.82 4.17
N PRO A 50 10.78 2.25 3.72
CA PRO A 50 10.81 1.11 2.79
C PRO A 50 11.48 1.43 1.45
N ARG A 51 11.27 2.65 0.91
CA ARG A 51 11.89 3.09 -0.35
C ARG A 51 13.40 3.25 -0.20
N ASP A 52 13.85 3.79 0.91
CA ASP A 52 15.27 3.98 1.21
C ASP A 52 16.00 2.63 1.34
N VAL A 53 15.36 1.65 1.98
CA VAL A 53 15.84 0.26 1.99
C VAL A 53 15.97 -0.27 0.57
N LEU A 54 14.96 -0.13 -0.28
CA LEU A 54 15.02 -0.61 -1.67
C LEU A 54 16.08 0.12 -2.51
N ARG A 55 16.25 1.43 -2.32
CA ARG A 55 17.29 2.23 -2.99
C ARG A 55 18.70 1.85 -2.54
N SER A 56 18.86 1.33 -1.32
CA SER A 56 20.16 0.93 -0.77
C SER A 56 20.72 -0.37 -1.36
N ILE A 57 19.86 -1.21 -1.97
CA ILE A 57 20.25 -2.50 -2.54
C ILE A 57 20.96 -2.31 -3.89
N PRO A 58 22.23 -2.75 -4.04
CA PRO A 58 22.99 -2.56 -5.28
C PRO A 58 22.30 -3.16 -6.52
N GLY A 59 22.27 -2.38 -7.61
CA GLY A 59 21.69 -2.82 -8.88
C GLY A 59 20.16 -2.84 -8.90
N MET A 60 19.48 -2.43 -7.82
CA MET A 60 18.03 -2.23 -7.81
C MET A 60 17.65 -0.83 -8.30
N LYS A 61 16.60 -0.75 -9.12
CA LYS A 61 15.99 0.50 -9.57
C LYS A 61 14.54 0.55 -9.10
N LEU A 62 14.23 1.48 -8.20
CA LEU A 62 12.86 1.78 -7.81
C LEU A 62 12.21 2.73 -8.82
N VAL A 63 11.03 2.36 -9.33
CA VAL A 63 10.13 3.23 -10.10
C VAL A 63 8.82 3.37 -9.33
N GLU A 64 8.15 4.51 -9.45
CA GLU A 64 6.91 4.77 -8.74
C GLU A 64 5.70 4.60 -9.67
N MET A 65 4.62 4.07 -9.10
CA MET A 65 3.29 4.07 -9.70
C MET A 65 2.68 5.49 -9.69
N VAL A 66 1.56 5.69 -10.40
CA VAL A 66 0.91 7.01 -10.44
C VAL A 66 0.29 7.39 -9.09
N ARG A 67 -0.29 6.41 -8.38
CA ARG A 67 -0.85 6.55 -7.04
C ARG A 67 0.13 5.99 -6.02
N ILE A 68 0.65 6.87 -5.17
CA ILE A 68 1.63 6.54 -4.13
C ILE A 68 1.19 7.12 -2.79
N LYS A 69 1.83 6.67 -1.72
CA LYS A 69 1.69 7.18 -0.36
C LYS A 69 0.23 7.15 0.12
N GLU A 70 -0.31 8.24 0.63
CA GLU A 70 -1.69 8.35 1.11
C GLU A 70 -2.73 8.16 0.01
N TYR A 71 -2.33 8.32 -1.26
CA TYR A 71 -3.18 8.13 -2.43
C TYR A 71 -3.08 6.72 -3.02
N ALA A 72 -2.25 5.84 -2.45
CA ALA A 72 -2.09 4.49 -2.95
C ALA A 72 -3.42 3.72 -2.99
N TRP A 73 -3.63 3.03 -4.11
CA TRP A 73 -4.79 2.16 -4.29
C TRP A 73 -4.65 0.93 -3.38
N CYS A 74 -5.74 0.53 -2.72
CA CYS A 74 -5.74 -0.59 -1.77
C CYS A 74 -5.55 -1.93 -2.49
N CYS A 75 -4.85 -2.88 -1.86
CA CYS A 75 -4.72 -4.24 -2.39
C CYS A 75 -6.02 -5.06 -2.31
N GLY A 76 -6.99 -4.68 -1.49
CA GLY A 76 -8.28 -5.38 -1.35
C GLY A 76 -8.42 -6.34 -0.18
N ALA A 77 -7.32 -6.80 0.41
CA ALA A 77 -7.36 -7.90 1.38
C ALA A 77 -7.82 -7.50 2.79
N GLY A 78 -7.60 -6.25 3.19
CA GLY A 78 -7.84 -5.82 4.57
C GLY A 78 -9.32 -5.63 4.94
N GLY A 79 -9.60 -5.50 6.24
CA GLY A 79 -10.92 -5.12 6.73
C GLY A 79 -12.01 -6.19 6.61
N GLY A 80 -11.65 -7.45 6.42
CA GLY A 80 -12.58 -8.57 6.24
C GLY A 80 -13.11 -8.74 4.81
N VAL A 81 -12.62 -7.92 3.87
CA VAL A 81 -13.11 -7.90 2.48
C VAL A 81 -12.71 -9.16 1.72
N ASN A 82 -11.55 -9.75 2.04
CA ASN A 82 -11.13 -10.99 1.42
C ASN A 82 -12.10 -12.14 1.69
N GLU A 83 -12.69 -12.16 2.88
CA GLU A 83 -13.67 -13.16 3.31
C GLU A 83 -15.09 -12.79 2.87
N SER A 84 -15.50 -11.54 3.02
CA SER A 84 -16.88 -11.11 2.75
C SER A 84 -17.16 -10.90 1.26
N ASN A 85 -16.18 -10.42 0.49
CA ASN A 85 -16.31 -10.01 -0.90
C ASN A 85 -15.05 -10.35 -1.72
N PRO A 86 -14.70 -11.65 -1.86
CA PRO A 86 -13.45 -12.07 -2.50
C PRO A 86 -13.26 -11.57 -3.93
N GLY A 87 -14.34 -11.50 -4.72
CA GLY A 87 -14.27 -10.97 -6.09
C GLY A 87 -13.92 -9.47 -6.15
N PHE A 88 -14.40 -8.68 -5.17
CA PHE A 88 -14.03 -7.27 -5.07
C PHE A 88 -12.57 -7.11 -4.62
N SER A 89 -12.13 -7.93 -3.66
CA SER A 89 -10.73 -7.98 -3.22
C SER A 89 -9.79 -8.25 -4.41
N LEU A 90 -10.10 -9.28 -5.21
CA LEU A 90 -9.31 -9.64 -6.39
C LEU A 90 -9.29 -8.51 -7.43
N TRP A 91 -10.45 -7.95 -7.77
CA TRP A 91 -10.52 -6.82 -8.69
C TRP A 91 -9.64 -5.65 -8.24
N THR A 92 -9.66 -5.28 -6.96
CA THR A 92 -8.79 -4.19 -6.49
C THR A 92 -7.29 -4.53 -6.58
N ALA A 93 -6.92 -5.79 -6.37
CA ALA A 93 -5.54 -6.25 -6.54
C ALA A 93 -5.11 -6.19 -8.01
N GLU A 94 -5.97 -6.63 -8.94
CA GLU A 94 -5.74 -6.56 -10.38
C GLU A 94 -5.51 -5.11 -10.86
N GLU A 95 -6.36 -4.17 -10.43
CA GLU A 95 -6.18 -2.74 -10.74
C GLU A 95 -4.80 -2.22 -10.28
N ARG A 96 -4.32 -2.69 -9.12
CA ARG A 96 -3.00 -2.29 -8.61
C ARG A 96 -1.86 -2.96 -9.37
N ILE A 97 -2.02 -4.22 -9.76
CA ILE A 97 -1.04 -4.95 -10.60
C ILE A 97 -0.91 -4.27 -11.96
N ASN A 98 -2.02 -3.92 -12.61
CA ASN A 98 -2.02 -3.19 -13.88
C ASN A 98 -1.26 -1.87 -13.76
N GLU A 99 -1.47 -1.14 -12.67
CA GLU A 99 -0.74 0.10 -12.38
C GLU A 99 0.76 -0.15 -12.21
N ALA A 100 1.15 -1.23 -11.53
CA ALA A 100 2.54 -1.62 -11.35
C ALA A 100 3.19 -2.01 -12.69
N GLU A 101 2.52 -2.80 -13.52
CA GLU A 101 3.01 -3.21 -14.84
C GLU A 101 3.18 -2.02 -15.78
N ALA A 102 2.28 -1.02 -15.72
CA ALA A 102 2.38 0.20 -16.51
C ALA A 102 3.65 1.02 -16.23
N THR A 103 4.30 0.83 -15.07
CA THR A 103 5.61 1.46 -14.77
C THR A 103 6.79 0.79 -15.47
N GLY A 104 6.59 -0.41 -16.04
CA GLY A 104 7.65 -1.27 -16.56
C GLY A 104 8.45 -1.99 -15.47
N ALA A 105 7.96 -2.02 -14.22
CA ALA A 105 8.57 -2.79 -13.14
C ALA A 105 8.47 -4.30 -13.41
N GLY A 106 9.54 -5.03 -13.08
CA GLY A 106 9.54 -6.50 -13.13
C GLY A 106 9.00 -7.14 -11.86
N ALA A 107 8.75 -6.35 -10.81
CA ALA A 107 8.14 -6.78 -9.58
C ALA A 107 7.44 -5.65 -8.83
N ILE A 108 6.39 -6.00 -8.08
CA ILE A 108 5.76 -5.17 -7.05
C ILE A 108 6.25 -5.62 -5.67
N VAL A 109 6.64 -4.66 -4.85
CA VAL A 109 7.18 -4.89 -3.51
C VAL A 109 6.24 -4.27 -2.48
N SER A 110 6.00 -4.96 -1.37
CA SER A 110 5.19 -4.49 -0.26
C SER A 110 5.88 -4.84 1.06
N ALA A 111 5.48 -4.19 2.15
CA ALA A 111 5.88 -4.54 3.52
C ALA A 111 4.67 -5.08 4.30
N CYS A 112 3.82 -5.88 3.63
CA CYS A 112 2.55 -6.30 4.20
C CYS A 112 2.14 -7.66 3.61
N PRO A 113 2.13 -8.72 4.44
CA PRO A 113 1.92 -10.09 3.98
C PRO A 113 0.53 -10.31 3.38
N TRP A 114 -0.49 -9.57 3.83
CA TRP A 114 -1.82 -9.63 3.23
C TRP A 114 -1.85 -9.04 1.83
N CYS A 115 -1.10 -7.97 1.57
CA CYS A 115 -0.99 -7.40 0.23
C CYS A 115 -0.31 -8.40 -0.71
N GLU A 116 0.79 -9.02 -0.25
CA GLU A 116 1.53 -10.02 -1.02
C GLU A 116 0.66 -11.21 -1.39
N GLN A 117 -0.02 -11.83 -0.41
CA GLN A 117 -0.90 -12.97 -0.67
C GLN A 117 -2.00 -12.63 -1.68
N ASN A 118 -2.57 -11.43 -1.59
CA ASN A 118 -3.62 -11.03 -2.51
C ASN A 118 -3.10 -10.75 -3.92
N PHE A 119 -1.94 -10.10 -4.05
CA PHE A 119 -1.30 -9.91 -5.35
C PHE A 119 -0.89 -11.23 -5.97
N ILE A 120 -0.33 -12.17 -5.21
CA ILE A 120 0.01 -13.52 -5.70
C ILE A 120 -1.23 -14.20 -6.26
N LYS A 121 -2.36 -14.15 -5.53
CA LYS A 121 -3.62 -14.74 -5.98
C LYS A 121 -4.11 -14.07 -7.28
N ALA A 122 -4.13 -12.73 -7.33
CA ALA A 122 -4.54 -12.01 -8.53
C ALA A 122 -3.62 -12.25 -9.74
N ILE A 123 -2.31 -12.40 -9.53
CA ILE A 123 -1.36 -12.76 -10.59
C ILE A 123 -1.64 -14.17 -11.12
N GLN A 124 -1.97 -15.12 -10.24
CA GLN A 124 -2.34 -16.49 -10.66
C GLN A 124 -3.61 -16.52 -11.49
N GLU A 125 -4.60 -15.67 -11.19
CA GLU A 125 -5.86 -15.60 -11.93
C GLU A 125 -5.72 -14.84 -13.27
N THR A 126 -4.92 -13.79 -13.31
CA THR A 126 -4.70 -12.97 -14.52
C THR A 126 -3.63 -13.52 -15.47
N GLY A 127 -2.73 -14.38 -14.98
CA GLY A 127 -1.58 -14.86 -15.75
C GLY A 127 -0.47 -13.81 -15.94
N SER A 128 -0.47 -12.75 -15.12
CA SER A 128 0.59 -11.73 -15.10
C SER A 128 1.97 -12.37 -14.84
N LYS A 129 3.02 -11.76 -15.38
CA LYS A 129 4.42 -12.16 -15.14
C LYS A 129 5.10 -11.32 -14.05
N LEU A 130 4.38 -10.37 -13.46
CA LEU A 130 4.88 -9.52 -12.40
C LEU A 130 5.22 -10.40 -11.19
N ARG A 131 6.39 -10.17 -10.59
CA ARG A 131 6.77 -10.86 -9.35
C ARG A 131 6.31 -10.06 -8.14
N VAL A 132 6.01 -10.76 -7.05
CA VAL A 132 5.65 -10.14 -5.76
C VAL A 132 6.76 -10.45 -4.78
N TYR A 133 7.21 -9.45 -4.04
CA TYR A 133 8.21 -9.61 -2.98
C TYR A 133 7.80 -8.83 -1.72
N ASP A 134 8.17 -9.38 -0.56
CA ASP A 134 8.29 -8.58 0.66
C ASP A 134 9.61 -7.78 0.63
N VAL A 135 9.61 -6.61 1.28
CA VAL A 135 10.83 -5.79 1.41
C VAL A 135 11.96 -6.56 2.08
N VAL A 136 11.67 -7.36 3.11
CA VAL A 136 12.66 -8.15 3.85
C VAL A 136 13.24 -9.27 2.97
N GLU A 137 12.45 -9.88 2.09
CA GLU A 137 12.96 -10.91 1.16
C GLU A 137 14.01 -10.32 0.20
N LEU A 138 13.80 -9.10 -0.29
CA LEU A 138 14.78 -8.43 -1.15
C LEU A 138 16.04 -8.02 -0.39
N VAL A 139 15.91 -7.64 0.88
CA VAL A 139 17.06 -7.36 1.74
C VAL A 139 17.87 -8.63 1.98
N GLU A 140 17.22 -9.75 2.29
CA GLU A 140 17.89 -11.04 2.49
C GLU A 140 18.68 -11.46 1.24
N LYS A 141 18.11 -11.32 0.04
CA LYS A 141 18.80 -11.63 -1.22
C LYS A 141 19.99 -10.72 -1.54
N ALA A 142 20.09 -9.58 -0.87
CA ALA A 142 21.16 -8.60 -1.08
C ALA A 142 22.34 -8.77 -0.12
N LEU A 143 22.18 -9.58 0.93
CA LEU A 143 23.25 -9.99 1.85
C LEU A 143 24.13 -11.08 1.23
#